data_AF-A0A7K2W784-F1
#
_entry.id   AF-A0A7K2W784-F1
#
_cell.length_a   1.000
_cell.length_b   1.000
_cell.length_c   1.000
_cell.angle_alpha   90.00
_cell.angle_beta   90.00
_cell.angle_gamma   90.00
#
_symmetry.space_group_name_H-M   'P 1'
#
loop_
_entity.id
_entity.type
_entity.pdbx_description
1 polymer ?
#
loop_
_entity_poly.entity_id
_entity_poly.type
_entity_poly.pdbx_seq_one_letter_code
_entity_poly.pdbx_strand_id
1 'polypeptide(L)'
;MSGLRLFRTDMTNSGMTEVMPRLAKVEADVQGLVEAHMDLLLGVRFLASEYGTGSVHGGRIDSLGLDENGSPVIVEFTDRR
;
A
#
# COMPACT_ATOMS: atom_id res chain seq x y z
N MET A 1 -7.17 12.85 17.91
CA MET A 1 -7.13 12.40 16.51
C MET A 1 -8.46 11.73 16.21
N SER A 2 -9.34 12.34 15.41
CA SER A 2 -10.55 11.64 14.96
C SER A 2 -10.13 10.57 13.97
N GLY A 3 -10.11 9.30 14.40
CA GLY A 3 -9.77 8.17 13.55
C GLY A 3 -10.80 8.02 12.42
N LEU A 4 -10.33 7.76 11.21
CA LEU A 4 -11.17 7.30 10.11
C LEU A 4 -11.89 6.03 10.56
N ARG A 5 -13.22 6.00 10.46
CA ARG A 5 -14.02 4.80 10.78
C ARG A 5 -14.62 4.26 9.49
N LEU A 6 -14.46 2.97 9.26
CA LEU A 6 -15.03 2.26 8.12
C LEU A 6 -16.24 1.45 8.61
N PHE A 7 -17.38 1.59 7.93
CA PHE A 7 -18.58 0.80 8.20
C PHE A 7 -18.94 0.00 6.96
N ARG A 8 -19.36 -1.24 7.17
CA ARG A 8 -19.92 -2.11 6.11
C ARG A 8 -21.44 -2.15 6.27
N THR A 9 -22.15 -1.91 5.16
CA THR A 9 -23.60 -2.08 5.09
C THR A 9 -23.94 -3.57 4.91
N ASP A 10 -24.87 -4.09 5.70
CA ASP A 10 -25.48 -5.40 5.47
C ASP A 10 -26.83 -5.20 4.78
N MET A 11 -26.86 -5.47 3.46
CA MET A 11 -28.06 -5.33 2.63
C MET A 11 -29.17 -6.33 2.99
N THR A 12 -28.87 -7.39 3.74
CA THR A 12 -29.87 -8.41 4.11
C THR A 12 -30.60 -8.07 5.41
N ASN A 13 -29.92 -7.42 6.36
CA ASN A 13 -30.47 -7.11 7.68
C ASN A 13 -30.62 -5.60 7.96
N SER A 14 -30.40 -4.74 6.97
CA SER A 14 -30.43 -3.26 7.13
C SER A 14 -29.55 -2.74 8.26
N GLY A 15 -28.44 -3.46 8.54
CA GLY A 15 -27.53 -3.19 9.63
C GLY A 15 -26.24 -2.48 9.17
N MET A 16 -25.62 -1.76 10.09
CA MET A 16 -24.29 -1.15 9.90
C MET A 16 -23.32 -1.79 10.88
N THR A 17 -22.21 -2.36 10.38
CA THR A 17 -21.18 -2.96 11.22
C THR A 17 -19.87 -2.20 11.03
N GLU A 18 -19.27 -1.71 12.13
CA GLU A 18 -17.95 -1.09 12.09
C GLU A 18 -16.89 -2.14 11.71
N VAL A 19 -16.07 -1.82 10.72
CA VAL A 19 -14.90 -2.61 10.33
C VAL A 19 -13.74 -2.17 11.20
N MET A 20 -13.43 -2.98 12.22
CA MET A 20 -12.34 -2.68 13.14
C MET A 20 -11.00 -2.68 12.40
N PRO A 21 -10.20 -1.60 12.53
CA PRO A 21 -8.87 -1.57 11.92
C PRO A 21 -7.96 -2.61 12.58
N ARG A 22 -7.11 -3.24 11.78
CA ARG A 22 -6.08 -4.17 12.25
C ARG A 22 -4.71 -3.64 11.83
N LEU A 23 -3.80 -3.52 12.79
CA LEU A 23 -2.41 -3.21 12.50
C LEU A 23 -1.73 -4.39 11.80
N ALA A 24 -0.91 -4.09 10.80
CA ALA A 24 -0.02 -5.09 10.23
C ALA A 24 1.05 -5.48 11.27
N LYS A 25 1.51 -6.73 11.20
CA LYS A 25 2.52 -7.24 12.15
C LYS A 25 3.94 -6.85 11.74
N VAL A 26 4.19 -6.84 10.43
CA VAL A 26 5.48 -6.49 9.82
C VAL A 26 5.24 -5.62 8.59
N GLU A 27 6.24 -4.81 8.27
CA GLU A 27 6.22 -3.89 7.12
C GLU A 27 5.99 -4.64 5.80
N ALA A 28 6.61 -5.80 5.64
CA ALA A 28 6.46 -6.66 4.47
C ALA A 28 5.01 -7.09 4.19
N ASP A 29 4.15 -7.21 5.22
CA ASP A 29 2.73 -7.54 5.03
C ASP A 29 1.98 -6.37 4.36
N VAL A 30 2.33 -5.12 4.72
CA VAL A 30 1.74 -3.92 4.13
C VAL A 30 2.25 -3.74 2.71
N GLN A 31 3.56 -3.89 2.52
CA GLN A 31 4.19 -3.83 1.21
C GLN A 31 3.55 -4.82 0.24
N GLY A 32 3.47 -6.11 0.60
CA GLY A 32 2.86 -7.12 -0.25
C GLY A 32 1.39 -6.85 -0.56
N LEU A 33 0.62 -6.31 0.39
CA LEU A 33 -0.78 -5.93 0.15
C LEU A 33 -0.91 -4.77 -0.84
N VAL A 34 -0.05 -3.75 -0.70
CA VAL A 34 -0.04 -2.58 -1.57
C VAL A 34 0.45 -2.95 -2.96
N GLU A 35 1.56 -3.68 -3.09
CA GLU A 35 2.10 -4.12 -4.39
C GLU A 35 1.07 -4.95 -5.18
N ALA A 36 0.34 -5.86 -4.51
CA ALA A 36 -0.69 -6.70 -5.15
C ALA A 36 -1.90 -5.90 -5.67
N HIS A 37 -2.15 -4.70 -5.13
CA HIS A 37 -3.31 -3.87 -5.49
C HIS A 37 -2.90 -2.43 -5.84
N MET A 38 -1.66 -2.23 -6.28
CA MET A 38 -1.04 -0.91 -6.39
C MET A 38 -1.76 -0.01 -7.39
N ASP A 39 -2.24 -0.61 -8.48
CA ASP A 39 -3.02 0.07 -9.52
C ASP A 39 -4.35 0.57 -8.93
N LEU A 40 -5.08 -0.29 -8.21
CA LEU A 40 -6.35 0.08 -7.58
C LEU A 40 -6.19 1.11 -6.46
N LEU A 41 -5.16 0.97 -5.63
CA LEU A 41 -4.97 1.79 -4.43
C LEU A 41 -4.36 3.15 -4.74
N LEU A 42 -3.44 3.22 -5.70
CA LEU A 42 -2.61 4.40 -5.96
C LEU A 42 -2.67 4.90 -7.40
N GLY A 43 -3.31 4.16 -8.33
CA GLY A 43 -3.24 4.46 -9.76
C GLY A 43 -1.85 4.19 -10.37
N VAL A 44 -1.09 3.28 -9.75
CA VAL A 44 0.30 3.00 -10.12
C VAL A 44 0.46 1.56 -10.56
N ARG A 45 0.95 1.35 -11.79
CA ARG A 45 1.30 0.03 -12.29
C ARG A 45 2.61 -0.43 -11.66
N PHE A 46 2.53 -1.47 -10.85
CA PHE A 46 3.69 -2.11 -10.21
C PHE A 46 4.70 -2.64 -11.24
N LEU A 47 6.00 -2.46 -10.95
CA LEU A 47 7.10 -2.94 -11.78
C LEU A 47 8.03 -3.90 -11.03
N ALA A 48 8.44 -3.54 -9.81
CA ALA A 48 9.41 -4.33 -9.05
C ALA A 48 9.29 -4.05 -7.55
N SER A 49 9.56 -5.08 -6.76
CA SER A 49 9.77 -5.02 -5.32
C SER A 49 11.28 -5.00 -5.04
N GLU A 50 11.70 -4.35 -3.96
CA GLU A 50 13.07 -4.34 -3.46
C GLU A 50 14.11 -3.99 -4.56
N TYR A 51 13.80 -2.97 -5.36
CA TYR A 51 14.57 -2.60 -6.55
C TYR A 51 15.91 -1.97 -6.17
N GLY A 52 17.02 -2.63 -6.52
CA GLY A 52 18.36 -2.13 -6.28
C GLY A 52 18.74 -0.96 -7.22
N THR A 53 19.29 0.12 -6.68
CA THR A 53 19.67 1.32 -7.45
C THR A 53 21.09 1.27 -8.05
N GLY A 54 21.67 0.07 -8.10
CA GLY A 54 22.97 -0.20 -8.70
C GLY A 54 24.16 0.29 -7.87
N SER A 55 25.38 0.08 -8.39
CA SER A 55 26.63 0.35 -7.69
C SER A 55 26.93 1.83 -7.43
N VAL A 56 26.31 2.74 -8.18
CA VAL A 56 26.52 4.18 -8.04
C VAL A 56 25.77 4.75 -6.84
N HIS A 57 24.53 4.30 -6.61
CA HIS A 57 23.68 4.80 -5.54
C HIS A 57 23.62 3.86 -4.34
N GLY A 58 23.90 2.55 -4.53
CA GLY A 58 24.05 1.56 -3.47
C GLY A 58 22.82 1.35 -2.59
N GLY A 59 21.66 1.84 -3.01
CA GLY A 59 20.42 1.82 -2.26
C GLY A 59 19.43 0.79 -2.77
N ARG A 60 18.27 0.76 -2.11
CA ARG A 60 17.12 -0.08 -2.46
C ARG A 60 15.87 0.78 -2.37
N ILE A 61 14.98 0.57 -3.33
CA ILE A 61 13.63 1.12 -3.34
C ILE A 61 12.69 -0.03 -2.97
N ASP A 62 11.84 0.15 -1.96
CA ASP A 62 10.97 -0.94 -1.52
C ASP A 62 9.97 -1.35 -2.62
N SER A 63 9.29 -0.39 -3.28
CA SER A 63 8.46 -0.68 -4.45
C SER A 63 8.60 0.37 -5.55
N LEU A 64 8.75 -0.09 -6.79
CA LEU A 64 8.85 0.74 -8.00
C LEU A 64 7.64 0.52 -8.90
N GLY A 65 7.08 1.61 -9.44
CA GLY A 65 5.94 1.60 -10.36
C GLY A 65 5.93 2.73 -11.38
N LEU A 66 4.88 2.78 -12.21
CA LEU A 66 4.60 3.85 -13.16
C LEU A 66 3.18 4.39 -12.97
N ASP A 67 3.01 5.71 -12.97
CA ASP A 67 1.68 6.34 -12.97
C ASP A 67 1.02 6.29 -14.37
N GLU A 68 -0.18 6.88 -14.48
CA GLU A 68 -0.95 6.99 -15.72
C GLU A 68 -0.24 7.73 -16.86
N ASN A 69 0.75 8.58 -16.53
CA ASN A 69 1.55 9.33 -17.50
C ASN A 69 2.87 8.63 -17.84
N GLY A 70 3.14 7.46 -17.25
CA GLY A 70 4.40 6.75 -17.39
C GLY A 70 5.55 7.38 -16.59
N SER A 71 5.26 8.20 -15.59
CA SER A 71 6.27 8.74 -14.67
C SER A 71 6.65 7.69 -13.62
N PRO A 72 7.93 7.55 -13.25
CA PRO A 72 8.35 6.61 -12.22
C PRO A 72 7.84 7.03 -10.84
N VAL A 73 7.28 6.07 -10.11
CA VAL A 73 6.79 6.24 -8.74
C VAL A 73 7.56 5.31 -7.81
N ILE A 74 8.03 5.87 -6.71
CA ILE A 74 8.69 5.16 -5.61
C ILE A 74 7.73 5.14 -4.42
N VAL A 75 7.50 3.97 -3.84
CA VAL A 75 6.75 3.79 -2.60
C VAL A 75 7.68 3.15 -1.58
N GLU A 76 7.87 3.85 -0.46
CA GLU A 76 8.69 3.40 0.67
C GLU A 76 7.78 3.08 1.85
N PHE A 77 8.09 1.99 2.56
CA PHE A 77 7.34 1.59 3.73
C PHE A 77 8.14 1.95 4.99
N THR A 78 7.42 2.21 6.09
CA THR A 78 8.09 2.59 7.33
C THR A 78 7.35 2.01 8.52
N ASP A 79 8.09 1.28 9.33
CA ASP A 79 7.65 0.94 10.67
C ASP A 79 7.64 2.21 11.56
N ARG A 80 6.47 2.54 12.11
CA ARG A 80 6.38 3.59 13.13
C ARG A 80 6.82 3.03 14.47
N ARG A 81 8.11 3.14 14.76
CA ARG A 81 8.64 2.97 16.12
C ARG A 81 8.27 4.15 17.02
#